data_AF-A0ABD5N0L2-F1
#
_entry.id   AF-A0ABD5N0L2-F1
#
_cell.length_a   1.000
_cell.length_b   1.000
_cell.length_c   1.000
_cell.angle_alpha   90.00
_cell.angle_beta   90.00
_cell.angle_gamma   90.00
#
_symmetry.space_group_name_H-M   'P 1'
#
loop_
_entity.id
_entity.type
_entity.pdbx_description
1 polymer ?
#
loop_
_entity_poly.entity_id
_entity_poly.type
_entity_poly.pdbx_seq_one_letter_code
_entity_poly.pdbx_strand_id
1 'polypeptide(L)'
;MTTPNLLLLKTKYFPIFLTIFAGHFVKMVHNGIEYGMMGALGEGFLAIEKHTKRLKLNEKEAAKVYAHGSIIESHLMTWLYDSFRKKGYLQGISCKVPKGETEDEMKKLGKISKMPILKEAINMRVRSRKGKVCGRHIAAMRNQFGGHKVIKK
;
A
#
# COMPACT_ATOMS: atom_id res chain seq x y z
N MET A 1 14.14 20.03 -1.83
CA MET A 1 13.79 18.82 -2.60
C MET A 1 12.34 18.46 -2.30
N THR A 2 11.44 18.99 -3.12
CA THR A 2 9.99 18.79 -3.04
C THR A 2 9.65 17.36 -3.44
N THR A 3 8.94 16.63 -2.57
CA THR A 3 8.41 15.29 -2.85
C THR A 3 7.39 15.35 -4.00
N PRO A 4 7.66 14.74 -5.17
CA PRO A 4 6.62 14.52 -6.16
C PRO A 4 5.99 13.18 -5.83
N ASN A 5 4.77 13.16 -5.28
CA ASN A 5 3.77 12.09 -5.47
C ASN A 5 2.51 12.33 -4.62
N LEU A 6 1.92 13.50 -4.82
CA LEU A 6 0.51 13.77 -4.58
C LEU A 6 -0.19 14.01 -5.93
N LEU A 7 0.23 13.29 -6.98
CA LEU A 7 0.02 13.69 -8.38
C LEU A 7 -1.12 12.96 -9.11
N LEU A 8 -1.83 12.02 -8.49
CA LEU A 8 -2.98 11.38 -9.14
C LEU A 8 -4.29 12.17 -9.00
N LEU A 9 -4.40 13.08 -8.03
CA LEU A 9 -5.63 13.85 -7.78
C LEU A 9 -5.54 15.34 -8.12
N LYS A 10 -4.40 15.83 -8.63
CA LYS A 10 -4.20 17.27 -8.84
C LYS A 10 -4.50 17.81 -10.24
N THR A 11 -4.74 17.00 -11.28
CA THR A 11 -4.59 17.55 -12.64
C THR A 11 -5.64 17.23 -13.71
N LYS A 12 -6.74 16.49 -13.47
CA LYS A 12 -7.76 16.39 -14.56
C LYS A 12 -9.23 16.14 -14.20
N TYR A 13 -9.56 15.64 -13.00
CA TYR A 13 -10.95 15.19 -12.70
C TYR A 13 -11.56 15.78 -11.42
N PHE A 14 -10.94 16.78 -10.81
CA PHE A 14 -11.48 17.42 -9.60
C PHE A 14 -12.61 18.45 -9.79
N PRO A 15 -13.03 18.93 -10.99
CA PRO A 15 -14.10 19.93 -11.05
C PRO A 15 -15.50 19.36 -10.76
N ILE A 16 -15.64 18.08 -10.37
CA ILE A 16 -16.93 17.44 -10.07
C ILE A 16 -17.40 17.71 -8.62
N PHE A 17 -16.51 18.14 -7.71
CA PHE A 17 -16.90 18.41 -6.33
C PHE A 17 -17.17 19.90 -6.12
N LEU A 18 -18.47 20.24 -6.03
CA LEU A 18 -19.02 21.59 -5.88
C LEU A 18 -18.49 22.39 -4.66
N THR A 19 -17.78 21.76 -3.71
CA THR A 19 -17.16 22.44 -2.58
C THR A 19 -15.79 21.84 -2.22
N ILE A 20 -14.90 22.68 -1.64
CA ILE A 20 -13.60 22.26 -1.10
C ILE A 20 -13.76 21.09 -0.11
N PHE A 21 -14.85 21.07 0.66
CA PHE A 21 -15.17 20.02 1.62
C PHE A 21 -15.52 18.68 0.98
N ALA A 22 -16.41 18.66 -0.03
CA ALA A 22 -16.81 17.43 -0.71
C ALA A 22 -15.61 16.78 -1.41
N GLY A 23 -14.77 17.59 -2.07
CA GLY A 23 -13.56 17.11 -2.73
C GLY A 23 -12.55 16.53 -1.73
N HIS A 24 -12.35 17.21 -0.59
CA HIS A 24 -11.46 16.70 0.45
C HIS A 24 -11.95 15.36 1.02
N PHE A 25 -13.26 15.22 1.26
CA PHE A 25 -13.84 13.97 1.73
C PHE A 25 -13.62 12.81 0.76
N VAL A 26 -13.89 13.00 -0.53
CA VAL A 26 -13.66 11.95 -1.54
C VAL A 26 -12.19 11.56 -1.65
N LYS A 27 -11.28 12.52 -1.54
CA LYS A 27 -9.85 12.22 -1.45
C LYS A 27 -9.50 11.38 -0.21
N MET A 28 -10.10 11.66 0.94
CA MET A 28 -9.91 10.82 2.14
C MET A 28 -10.41 9.39 1.90
N VAL A 29 -11.56 9.23 1.26
CA VAL A 29 -12.10 7.89 0.90
C VAL A 29 -11.14 7.16 -0.03
N HIS A 30 -10.62 7.83 -1.05
CA HIS A 30 -9.61 7.28 -1.96
C HIS A 30 -8.38 6.77 -1.21
N ASN A 31 -7.79 7.59 -0.33
CA ASN A 31 -6.66 7.18 0.50
C ASN A 31 -7.02 5.98 1.42
N GLY A 32 -8.26 5.92 1.91
CA GLY A 32 -8.76 4.81 2.70
C GLY A 32 -8.81 3.50 1.91
N ILE A 33 -9.24 3.55 0.64
CA ILE A 33 -9.24 2.41 -0.29
C ILE A 33 -7.80 1.95 -0.53
N GLU A 34 -6.87 2.86 -0.82
CA GLU A 34 -5.45 2.54 -1.00
C GLU A 34 -4.85 1.83 0.23
N TYR A 35 -5.21 2.26 1.44
CA TYR A 35 -4.79 1.60 2.68
C TYR A 35 -5.25 0.13 2.72
N GLY A 36 -6.52 -0.11 2.40
CA GLY A 36 -7.10 -1.46 2.34
C GLY A 36 -6.42 -2.33 1.30
N MET A 37 -6.28 -1.82 0.06
CA MET A 37 -5.66 -2.54 -1.05
C MET A 37 -4.20 -2.92 -0.75
N MET A 38 -3.40 -1.96 -0.25
CA MET A 38 -2.02 -2.26 0.16
C MET A 38 -1.95 -3.32 1.26
N GLY A 39 -2.91 -3.30 2.21
CA GLY A 39 -3.04 -4.31 3.25
C GLY A 39 -3.24 -5.71 2.66
N ALA A 40 -4.26 -5.84 1.81
CA ALA A 40 -4.62 -7.11 1.17
C ALA A 40 -3.51 -7.67 0.27
N LEU A 41 -2.93 -6.82 -0.59
CA LEU A 41 -1.80 -7.19 -1.45
C LEU A 41 -0.59 -7.60 -0.61
N GLY A 42 -0.26 -6.81 0.42
CA GLY A 42 0.90 -7.08 1.27
C GLY A 42 0.79 -8.39 2.03
N GLU A 43 -0.38 -8.70 2.59
CA GLU A 43 -0.65 -9.96 3.28
C GLU A 43 -0.66 -11.15 2.32
N GLY A 44 -1.29 -11.02 1.14
CA GLY A 44 -1.31 -12.06 0.11
C GLY A 44 0.10 -12.47 -0.33
N PHE A 45 1.00 -11.50 -0.57
CA PHE A 45 2.37 -11.82 -0.95
C PHE A 45 3.19 -12.44 0.18
N LEU A 46 2.91 -12.12 1.45
CA LEU A 46 3.54 -12.84 2.57
C LEU A 46 3.08 -14.29 2.64
N ALA A 47 1.83 -14.57 2.29
CA ALA A 47 1.32 -15.94 2.22
C ALA A 47 2.01 -16.73 1.09
N ILE A 48 2.28 -16.10 -0.06
CA ILE A 48 3.07 -16.69 -1.14
C ILE A 48 4.51 -16.93 -0.66
N GLU A 49 5.17 -15.91 -0.09
CA GLU A 49 6.54 -15.96 0.44
C GLU A 49 6.75 -17.17 1.36
N LYS A 50 5.80 -17.37 2.28
CA LYS A 50 5.82 -18.49 3.26
C LYS A 50 5.84 -19.86 2.59
N HIS A 51 5.28 -19.98 1.39
CA HIS A 51 5.11 -21.25 0.69
C HIS A 51 6.02 -21.43 -0.52
N THR A 52 6.83 -20.42 -0.87
CA THR A 52 7.75 -20.43 -2.01
C THR A 52 8.61 -21.69 -2.07
N LYS A 53 9.22 -22.11 -0.95
CA LYS A 53 10.08 -23.30 -0.91
C LYS A 53 9.30 -24.60 -1.13
N ARG A 54 8.17 -24.76 -0.40
CA ARG A 54 7.35 -25.98 -0.43
C ARG A 54 6.72 -26.20 -1.81
N LEU A 55 6.26 -25.12 -2.44
CA LEU A 55 5.52 -25.17 -3.70
C LEU A 55 6.38 -24.81 -4.92
N LYS A 56 7.70 -24.59 -4.74
CA LYS A 56 8.64 -24.16 -5.79
C LYS A 56 8.13 -22.92 -6.57
N LEU A 57 7.52 -21.97 -5.86
CA LEU A 57 6.94 -20.77 -6.48
C LEU A 57 8.03 -19.74 -6.80
N ASN A 58 7.73 -18.85 -7.74
CA ASN A 58 8.52 -17.64 -7.99
C ASN A 58 7.64 -16.42 -7.72
N GLU A 59 7.93 -15.70 -6.64
CA GLU A 59 7.15 -14.53 -6.21
C GLU A 59 7.13 -13.41 -7.25
N LYS A 60 8.24 -13.23 -7.97
CA LYS A 60 8.34 -12.23 -9.04
C LYS A 60 7.40 -12.58 -10.20
N GLU A 61 7.33 -13.86 -10.58
CA GLU A 61 6.42 -14.28 -11.65
C GLU A 61 4.95 -14.22 -11.21
N ALA A 62 4.64 -14.56 -9.95
CA ALA A 62 3.31 -14.35 -9.40
C ALA A 62 2.92 -12.86 -9.43
N ALA A 63 3.83 -11.97 -9.03
CA ALA A 63 3.63 -10.52 -9.10
C ALA A 63 3.44 -10.02 -10.53
N LYS A 64 4.16 -10.59 -11.50
CA LYS A 64 4.01 -10.27 -12.92
C LYS A 64 2.61 -10.60 -13.42
N VAL A 65 2.10 -11.80 -13.11
CA VAL A 65 0.75 -12.22 -13.50
C VAL A 65 -0.31 -11.32 -12.87
N TYR A 66 -0.16 -10.97 -11.59
CA TYR A 66 -1.13 -10.08 -10.94
C TYR A 66 -1.08 -8.65 -11.49
N ALA A 67 0.10 -8.20 -11.93
CA ALA A 67 0.28 -6.87 -12.52
C ALA A 67 -0.15 -6.77 -13.99
N HIS A 68 -0.44 -7.89 -14.67
CA HIS A 68 -0.76 -7.91 -16.10
C HIS A 68 -1.82 -8.98 -16.43
N GLY A 69 -3.04 -8.55 -16.73
CA GLY A 69 -4.17 -9.39 -17.14
C GLY A 69 -4.97 -9.99 -16.00
N SER A 70 -4.87 -9.47 -14.77
CA SER A 70 -5.60 -9.99 -13.59
C SER A 70 -6.71 -9.06 -13.11
N ILE A 71 -7.71 -9.61 -12.40
CA ILE A 71 -8.79 -8.81 -11.78
C ILE A 71 -8.25 -7.77 -10.78
N ILE A 72 -7.09 -8.03 -10.16
CA ILE A 72 -6.47 -7.15 -9.17
C ILE A 72 -5.36 -6.27 -9.77
N GLU A 73 -5.24 -6.23 -11.10
CA GLU A 73 -4.32 -5.36 -11.80
C GLU A 73 -4.58 -3.90 -11.41
N SER A 74 -3.52 -3.20 -11.00
CA SER A 74 -3.57 -1.83 -10.51
C SER A 74 -2.16 -1.25 -10.44
N HIS A 75 -2.05 0.08 -10.36
CA HIS A 75 -0.75 0.73 -10.13
C HIS A 75 -0.04 0.22 -8.86
N LEU A 76 -0.78 -0.06 -7.78
CA LEU A 76 -0.23 -0.67 -6.57
C LEU A 76 0.43 -2.02 -6.85
N MET A 77 -0.22 -2.85 -7.67
CA MET A 77 0.33 -4.13 -8.08
C MET A 77 1.55 -3.97 -9.00
N THR A 78 1.51 -3.03 -9.95
CA THR A 78 2.69 -2.70 -10.79
C THR A 78 3.89 -2.26 -9.95
N TRP A 79 3.68 -1.37 -8.98
CA TRP A 79 4.75 -0.92 -8.07
C TRP A 79 5.30 -2.04 -7.18
N LEU A 80 4.45 -2.95 -6.71
CA LEU A 80 4.91 -4.13 -5.99
C LEU A 80 5.73 -5.05 -6.89
N TYR A 81 5.28 -5.30 -8.13
CA TYR A 81 6.05 -6.05 -9.12
C TYR A 81 7.41 -5.41 -9.43
N ASP A 82 7.46 -4.09 -9.61
CA ASP A 82 8.73 -3.36 -9.80
C ASP A 82 9.69 -3.50 -8.62
N SER A 83 9.16 -3.67 -7.41
CA SER A 83 9.97 -3.95 -6.22
C SER A 83 10.65 -5.31 -6.30
N PHE A 84 10.00 -6.34 -6.86
CA PHE A 84 10.60 -7.66 -7.10
C PHE A 84 11.66 -7.67 -8.20
N ARG A 85 11.60 -6.72 -9.15
CA ARG A 85 12.60 -6.61 -10.23
C ARG A 85 13.95 -6.07 -9.74
N LYS A 86 13.98 -5.40 -8.57
CA LYS A 86 15.19 -4.81 -7.99
C LYS A 86 15.91 -5.84 -7.12
N LYS A 87 17.04 -6.36 -7.59
CA LYS A 87 17.84 -7.38 -6.88
C LYS A 87 18.18 -6.91 -5.45
N GLY A 88 17.83 -7.72 -4.45
CA GLY A 88 18.13 -7.44 -3.03
C GLY A 88 17.28 -6.35 -2.36
N TYR A 89 16.41 -5.65 -3.11
CA TYR A 89 15.65 -4.52 -2.58
C TYR A 89 14.67 -4.94 -1.48
N LEU A 90 13.82 -5.93 -1.75
CA LEU A 90 12.86 -6.42 -0.77
C LEU A 90 13.57 -7.06 0.44
N GLN A 91 14.65 -7.80 0.21
CA GLN A 91 15.42 -8.43 1.28
C GLN A 91 16.01 -7.40 2.25
N GLY A 92 16.42 -6.23 1.73
CA GLY A 92 16.95 -5.10 2.50
C GLY A 92 15.89 -4.26 3.23
N ILE A 93 14.59 -4.47 2.98
CA ILE A 93 13.51 -3.75 3.67
C ILE A 93 13.09 -4.52 4.93
N SER A 94 13.06 -3.82 6.07
CA SER A 94 12.56 -4.37 7.33
C SER A 94 11.04 -4.62 7.27
N CYS A 95 10.54 -5.41 8.21
CA CYS A 95 9.11 -5.69 8.33
C CYS A 95 8.29 -4.52 8.92
N LYS A 96 8.91 -3.38 9.26
CA LYS A 96 8.27 -2.25 9.94
C LYS A 96 7.74 -1.22 8.93
N VAL A 97 6.47 -0.84 9.04
CA VAL A 97 5.87 0.25 8.24
C VAL A 97 5.74 1.51 9.11
N PRO A 98 6.45 2.61 8.80
CA PRO A 98 6.31 3.86 9.55
C PRO A 98 4.89 4.45 9.51
N LYS A 99 4.58 5.25 10.54
CA LYS A 99 3.33 6.05 10.57
C LYS A 99 3.26 6.91 9.31
N GLY A 100 2.13 6.89 8.61
CA GLY A 100 1.87 7.80 7.50
C GLY A 100 1.35 9.15 7.97
N GLU A 101 1.57 10.20 7.19
CA GLU A 101 1.09 11.57 7.46
C GLU A 101 -0.45 11.60 7.60
N THR A 102 -1.16 10.86 6.74
CA THR A 102 -2.63 10.79 6.72
C THR A 102 -3.23 9.75 7.67
N GLU A 103 -2.42 9.04 8.47
CA GLU A 103 -2.91 7.90 9.27
C GLU A 103 -3.99 8.30 10.28
N ASP A 104 -3.89 9.48 10.89
CA ASP A 104 -4.87 9.92 11.89
C ASP A 104 -6.18 10.38 11.24
N GLU A 105 -6.14 10.94 10.02
CA GLU A 105 -7.33 11.20 9.21
C GLU A 105 -8.01 9.88 8.84
N MET A 106 -7.24 8.86 8.41
CA MET A 106 -7.78 7.55 8.08
C MET A 106 -8.44 6.86 9.29
N LYS A 107 -7.89 7.03 10.50
CA LYS A 107 -8.54 6.55 11.73
C LYS A 107 -9.89 7.23 11.98
N LYS A 108 -9.98 8.54 11.74
CA LYS A 108 -11.24 9.30 11.89
C LYS A 108 -12.25 8.84 10.84
N LEU A 109 -11.86 8.76 9.58
CA LEU A 109 -12.69 8.27 8.48
C LEU A 109 -13.23 6.86 8.77
N GLY A 110 -12.35 5.94 9.18
CA GLY A 110 -12.75 4.57 9.48
C GLY A 110 -13.79 4.45 10.59
N LYS A 111 -13.79 5.38 11.55
CA LYS A 111 -14.82 5.46 12.61
C LYS A 111 -16.12 6.08 12.10
N ILE A 112 -16.04 7.25 11.47
CA ILE A 112 -17.22 8.02 11.04
C ILE A 112 -18.00 7.26 9.96
N SER A 113 -17.29 6.69 8.98
CA SER A 113 -17.88 5.98 7.84
C SER A 113 -18.01 4.46 8.06
N LYS A 114 -17.71 3.96 9.27
CA LYS A 114 -17.76 2.53 9.63
C LYS A 114 -17.07 1.63 8.59
N MET A 115 -15.79 1.89 8.28
CA MET A 115 -15.01 1.15 7.28
C MET A 115 -14.15 0.05 7.94
N PRO A 116 -14.64 -1.21 8.08
CA PRO A 116 -13.93 -2.25 8.81
C PRO A 116 -12.60 -2.65 8.14
N ILE A 117 -12.56 -2.70 6.81
CA ILE A 117 -11.34 -3.04 6.06
C ILE A 117 -10.24 -1.99 6.28
N LEU A 118 -10.60 -0.71 6.27
CA LEU A 118 -9.67 0.38 6.57
C LEU A 118 -9.15 0.29 8.01
N LYS A 119 -10.05 0.02 8.97
CA LYS A 119 -9.67 -0.18 10.37
C LYS A 119 -8.61 -1.28 10.50
N GLU A 120 -8.81 -2.41 9.82
CA GLU A 120 -7.84 -3.51 9.90
C GLU A 120 -6.53 -3.21 9.17
N ALA A 121 -6.58 -2.53 8.03
CA ALA A 121 -5.37 -2.06 7.35
C ALA A 121 -4.52 -1.13 8.24
N ILE A 122 -5.17 -0.24 9.02
CA ILE A 122 -4.48 0.61 10.01
C ILE A 122 -3.87 -0.23 11.14
N ASN A 123 -4.65 -1.17 11.69
CA ASN A 123 -4.19 -2.07 12.76
C ASN A 123 -2.95 -2.87 12.31
N MET A 124 -2.97 -3.38 11.08
CA MET A 124 -1.86 -4.11 10.49
C MET A 124 -0.58 -3.24 10.45
N ARG A 125 -0.68 -1.97 10.05
CA ARG A 125 0.45 -1.02 10.12
C ARG A 125 0.95 -0.80 11.55
N VAL A 126 0.05 -0.65 12.52
CA VAL A 126 0.40 -0.56 13.95
C VAL A 126 1.14 -1.82 14.42
N ARG A 127 0.62 -3.00 14.11
CA ARG A 127 1.22 -4.30 14.45
C ARG A 127 2.61 -4.46 13.83
N SER A 128 2.79 -4.00 12.58
CA SER A 128 4.08 -4.07 11.89
C SER A 128 5.18 -3.24 12.58
N ARG A 129 4.84 -2.05 13.08
CA ARG A 129 5.77 -1.19 13.84
C ARG A 129 6.26 -1.85 15.12
N LYS A 130 5.36 -2.59 15.77
CA LYS A 130 5.64 -3.39 16.97
C LYS A 130 6.33 -4.73 16.65
N GLY A 131 6.66 -5.00 15.40
CA GLY A 131 7.30 -6.25 14.97
C GLY A 131 6.40 -7.49 15.03
N LYS A 132 5.09 -7.33 15.24
CA LYS A 132 4.15 -8.46 15.41
C LYS A 132 3.74 -9.10 14.08
N VAL A 133 3.76 -8.33 13.00
CA VAL A 133 3.48 -8.80 11.63
C VAL A 133 4.51 -8.21 10.68
N CYS A 134 4.76 -8.87 9.56
CA CYS A 134 5.60 -8.28 8.53
C CYS A 134 4.80 -7.34 7.63
N GLY A 135 5.28 -6.12 7.42
CA GLY A 135 4.69 -5.14 6.50
C GLY A 135 5.59 -4.79 5.32
N ARG A 136 6.55 -5.66 4.98
CA ARG A 136 7.59 -5.39 3.98
C ARG A 136 7.03 -5.00 2.60
N HIS A 137 6.06 -5.75 2.10
CA HIS A 137 5.43 -5.47 0.81
C HIS A 137 4.65 -4.14 0.81
N ILE A 138 4.03 -3.77 1.93
CA ILE A 138 3.43 -2.43 2.09
C ILE A 138 4.50 -1.34 2.05
N ALA A 139 5.60 -1.52 2.79
CA ALA A 139 6.69 -0.55 2.80
C ALA A 139 7.27 -0.36 1.39
N ALA A 140 7.43 -1.43 0.63
CA ALA A 140 7.87 -1.41 -0.76
C ALA A 140 6.89 -0.64 -1.66
N MET A 141 5.59 -0.97 -1.63
CA MET A 141 4.56 -0.26 -2.40
C MET A 141 4.55 1.23 -2.07
N ARG A 142 4.58 1.60 -0.78
CA ARG A 142 4.62 3.00 -0.34
C ARG A 142 5.86 3.74 -0.84
N ASN A 143 7.00 3.07 -0.89
CA ASN A 143 8.22 3.66 -1.41
C ASN A 143 8.15 3.89 -2.93
N GLN A 144 7.64 2.92 -3.69
CA GLN A 144 7.49 3.04 -5.14
C GLN A 144 6.41 4.07 -5.52
N PHE A 145 5.26 4.07 -4.84
CA PHE A 145 4.17 5.01 -5.05
C PHE A 145 4.52 6.45 -4.65
N GLY A 146 5.04 6.64 -3.43
CA GLY A 146 5.07 7.97 -2.78
C GLY A 146 6.47 8.43 -2.38
N GLY A 147 7.51 7.67 -2.72
CA GLY A 147 8.88 7.95 -2.23
C GLY A 147 9.02 7.80 -0.71
N HIS A 148 8.05 7.18 -0.03
CA HIS A 148 8.07 7.06 1.42
C HIS A 148 9.31 6.29 1.90
N LYS A 149 9.97 6.80 2.95
CA LYS A 149 11.17 6.18 3.51
C LYS A 149 10.88 4.76 3.99
N VAL A 150 11.74 3.82 3.63
CA VAL A 150 11.75 2.44 4.15
C VAL A 150 12.76 2.34 5.28
N ILE A 151 12.43 1.55 6.31
CA ILE A 151 13.39 1.16 7.34
C ILE A 151 14.18 -0.03 6.77
N LYS A 152 15.49 0.13 6.62
CA LYS A 152 16.38 -0.94 6.18
C LYS A 152 16.60 -1.96 7.32
N LYS A 153 16.91 -3.21 6.97
CA LYS A 153 17.35 -4.22 7.93
C LYS A 153 18.77 -3.96 8.41
#